data_AF-A0A938M2S2-F1
#
_entry.id   AF-A0A938M2S2-F1
#
_cell.length_a   1.000
_cell.length_b   1.000
_cell.length_c   1.000
_cell.angle_alpha   90.00
_cell.angle_beta   90.00
_cell.angle_gamma   90.00
#
_symmetry.space_group_name_H-M   'P 1'
#
loop_
_entity.id
_entity.type
_entity.pdbx_description
1 polymer ?
#
loop_
_entity_poly.entity_id
_entity_poly.type
_entity_poly.pdbx_seq_one_letter_code
_entity_poly.pdbx_strand_id
1 'polypeptide(L)' 'MATVAARKDDSRERGLLDALEMLGGLRRFVDGKRVFVKVNLCLARAPETGGTVDPEVLAVLLKECRRCGADELVVG' A
#
# COMPACT_ATOMS: atom_id res chain seq x y z
N MET A 1 19.49 -1.85 -8.22
CA MET A 1 18.39 -1.72 -9.21
C MET A 1 17.09 -1.83 -8.46
N ALA A 2 16.17 -0.88 -8.61
CA ALA A 2 14.85 -0.96 -7.97
C ALA A 2 13.91 -1.81 -8.83
N THR A 3 13.12 -2.67 -8.19
CA THR A 3 12.03 -3.40 -8.85
C THR A 3 10.75 -2.59 -8.68
N VAL A 4 10.00 -2.41 -9.76
CA VAL A 4 8.73 -1.67 -9.76
C VAL A 4 7.66 -2.56 -10.39
N ALA A 5 6.47 -2.59 -9.78
CA ALA A 5 5.28 -3.25 -10.32
C ALA A 5 4.18 -2.21 -10.57
N ALA A 6 3.41 -2.41 -11.63
CA ALA A 6 2.28 -1.57 -11.98
C ALA A 6 1.13 -2.44 -12.51
N ARG A 7 -0.10 -2.13 -12.08
CA ARG A 7 -1.32 -2.79 -12.51
C ARG A 7 -2.38 -1.73 -12.82
N LYS A 8 -3.04 -1.85 -13.97
CA LYS A 8 -4.24 -1.09 -14.30
C LYS A 8 -5.45 -1.98 -14.03
N ASP A 9 -6.33 -1.54 -13.14
CA ASP A 9 -7.60 -2.19 -12.80
C ASP A 9 -8.61 -1.10 -12.40
N ASP A 10 -9.90 -1.35 -12.60
CA ASP A 10 -10.97 -0.46 -12.16
C ASP A 10 -11.26 -0.60 -10.66
N SER A 11 -10.85 -1.71 -10.05
CA SER A 11 -10.86 -1.92 -8.60
C SER A 11 -9.50 -1.58 -8.01
N ARG A 12 -9.49 -0.61 -7.09
CA ARG A 12 -8.30 -0.22 -6.34
C ARG A 12 -7.75 -1.37 -5.50
N GLU A 13 -8.63 -2.15 -4.89
CA GLU A 13 -8.25 -3.33 -4.10
C GLU A 13 -7.52 -4.38 -4.96
N ARG A 14 -8.15 -4.85 -6.05
CA ARG A 14 -7.50 -5.85 -6.93
C ARG A 14 -6.21 -5.32 -7.55
N GLY A 15 -6.23 -4.08 -8.03
CA GLY A 15 -5.05 -3.45 -8.61
C GLY A 15 -3.87 -3.40 -7.65
N LEU A 16 -4.12 -3.05 -6.39
CA LEU A 16 -3.08 -3.02 -5.34
C LEU A 16 -2.59 -4.44 -5.01
N LEU A 17 -3.49 -5.39 -4.77
CA LEU A 17 -3.13 -6.77 -4.40
C LEU A 17 -2.30 -7.44 -5.49
N ASP A 18 -2.74 -7.36 -6.75
CA ASP A 18 -2.00 -7.88 -7.90
C ASP A 18 -0.59 -7.26 -8.01
N ALA A 19 -0.48 -5.94 -7.81
CA ALA A 19 0.80 -5.25 -7.86
C ALA A 19 1.76 -5.67 -6.72
N LEU A 20 1.23 -5.91 -5.51
CA LEU A 20 2.01 -6.43 -4.39
C LEU A 20 2.48 -7.87 -4.64
N GLU A 21 1.61 -8.72 -5.20
CA GLU A 21 1.97 -10.10 -5.57
C GLU A 21 3.04 -10.15 -6.66
N MET A 22 3.01 -9.24 -7.65
CA MET A 22 4.09 -9.09 -8.64
C MET A 22 5.45 -8.74 -8.01
N LEU A 23 5.47 -8.15 -6.82
CA LEU A 23 6.68 -7.88 -6.04
C LEU A 23 7.09 -9.04 -5.11
N GLY A 24 6.36 -10.17 -5.17
CA GLY A 24 6.56 -11.35 -4.31
C GLY A 24 5.74 -11.36 -3.03
N GLY A 25 4.67 -10.54 -2.97
CA GLY A 25 3.73 -10.48 -1.87
C GLY A 25 4.20 -9.62 -0.69
N LEU A 26 3.24 -9.06 0.04
CA LEU A 26 3.54 -8.11 1.12
C LEU A 26 4.24 -8.77 2.32
N ARG A 27 4.02 -10.07 2.54
CA ARG A 27 4.66 -10.86 3.61
C ARG A 27 6.19 -10.94 3.49
N ARG A 28 6.75 -10.65 2.31
CA ARG A 28 8.20 -10.49 2.12
C ARG A 28 8.76 -9.27 2.84
N PHE A 29 7.94 -8.25 3.06
CA PHE A 29 8.35 -6.94 3.61
C PHE A 29 7.86 -6.73 5.05
N VAL A 30 6.74 -7.36 5.42
CA VAL A 30 6.21 -7.30 6.78
C VAL A 30 6.93 -8.35 7.64
N ASP A 31 7.98 -7.90 8.32
CA ASP A 31 8.75 -8.69 9.28
C ASP A 31 8.69 -8.02 10.66
N GLY A 32 7.74 -8.47 11.49
CA GLY A 32 7.63 -8.06 12.89
C GLY A 32 6.37 -7.27 13.25
N LYS A 33 6.41 -6.69 14.45
CA LYS A 33 5.23 -6.18 15.15
C LYS A 33 4.79 -4.79 14.69
N ARG A 34 5.70 -3.89 14.32
CA ARG A 34 5.38 -2.49 14.02
C ARG A 34 5.74 -2.12 12.59
N VAL A 35 4.76 -1.66 11.82
CA VAL A 35 4.93 -1.23 10.44
C VAL A 35 4.56 0.26 10.32
N PHE A 36 5.47 1.04 9.75
CA PHE A 36 5.21 2.44 9.40
C PHE A 36 4.82 2.54 7.92
N VAL A 37 3.65 3.10 7.65
CA VAL A 37 3.14 3.31 6.29
C VAL A 37 3.27 4.79 5.96
N LYS A 38 4.31 5.10 5.17
CA LYS A 38 4.50 6.43 4.61
C LYS A 38 3.52 6.63 3.46
N VAL A 39 2.69 7.66 3.55
CA VAL A 39 1.74 8.04 2.51
C VAL A 39 2.17 9.33 1.81
N ASN A 40 1.55 9.62 0.68
CA ASN A 40 1.67 10.94 0.07
C ASN A 40 0.51 11.80 0.59
N LEU A 41 0.79 12.78 1.45
CA LEU A 41 -0.20 13.72 2.01
C LEU A 41 0.27 15.17 1.85
N CYS A 42 0.98 15.46 0.75
CA CYS A 42 1.82 16.67 0.66
C CYS A 42 1.20 17.80 -0.18
N LEU A 43 0.37 17.49 -1.18
CA LEU A 43 0.06 18.46 -2.24
C LEU A 43 -1.36 19.04 -2.21
N ALA A 44 -2.18 18.69 -1.21
CA ALA A 44 -3.59 19.11 -1.11
C ALA A 44 -4.35 18.96 -2.45
N ARG A 45 -4.07 17.87 -3.19
CA ARG A 45 -4.71 17.54 -4.46
C ARG A 45 -5.64 16.35 -4.30
N ALA A 46 -6.55 16.20 -5.26
CA ALA A 46 -7.40 15.02 -5.33
C ALA A 46 -6.57 13.74 -5.58
N PRO A 47 -6.96 12.57 -5.03
CA PRO A 47 -6.20 11.33 -5.14
C PRO A 47 -5.83 10.90 -6.55
N GLU A 48 -6.69 11.20 -7.53
CA GLU A 48 -6.54 10.82 -8.94
C GLU A 48 -5.31 11.46 -9.59
N THR A 49 -4.77 12.51 -8.98
CA THR A 49 -3.54 13.19 -9.43
C THR A 49 -2.26 12.51 -8.95
N GLY A 50 -2.35 11.57 -7.99
CA GLY A 50 -1.21 10.97 -7.29
C GLY A 50 -0.52 11.89 -6.26
N GLY A 51 -0.97 13.14 -6.13
CA GLY A 51 -0.42 14.10 -5.16
C GLY A 51 -0.86 13.87 -3.70
N THR A 52 -1.95 13.12 -3.52
CA THR A 52 -2.46 12.64 -2.24
C THR A 52 -2.79 11.15 -2.40
N VAL A 53 -2.50 10.33 -1.40
CA VAL A 53 -2.85 8.91 -1.43
C VAL A 53 -4.36 8.74 -1.51
N ASP A 54 -4.80 7.74 -2.27
CA ASP A 54 -6.20 7.35 -2.28
C ASP A 54 -6.55 6.63 -0.95
N PRO A 55 -7.59 7.06 -0.21
CA PRO A 55 -7.96 6.45 1.06
C PRO A 55 -8.30 4.95 0.96
N GLU A 56 -8.87 4.50 -0.15
CA GLU A 56 -9.22 3.09 -0.35
C GLU A 56 -7.95 2.24 -0.53
N VAL A 57 -6.98 2.74 -1.30
CA VAL A 57 -5.67 2.10 -1.47
C VAL A 57 -4.96 1.97 -0.12
N LEU A 58 -4.98 3.03 0.69
CA LEU A 58 -4.41 3.00 2.04
C LEU A 58 -5.14 1.96 2.93
N ALA A 59 -6.46 1.93 2.91
CA ALA A 59 -7.24 0.99 3.71
C ALA A 59 -6.95 -0.48 3.36
N VAL A 60 -6.86 -0.81 2.06
CA VAL A 60 -6.51 -2.15 1.59
C VAL A 60 -5.09 -2.50 2.03
N LEU A 61 -4.12 -1.61 1.84
CA LEU A 61 -2.74 -1.83 2.25
C LEU A 61 -2.62 -2.12 3.76
N LEU A 62 -3.31 -1.34 4.60
CA LEU A 62 -3.28 -1.53 6.06
C LEU A 62 -3.89 -2.87 6.47
N LYS A 63 -4.98 -3.30 5.82
CA LYS A 63 -5.58 -4.62 6.05
C LYS A 63 -4.61 -5.75 5.68
N GLU A 64 -3.91 -5.62 4.56
CA GLU A 64 -2.91 -6.61 4.16
C GLU A 64 -1.69 -6.63 5.08
N CYS A 65 -1.22 -5.48 5.55
CA CYS A 65 -0.18 -5.43 6.57
C CYS A 65 -0.60 -6.21 7.83
N ARG A 66 -1.86 -6.03 8.30
CA ARG A 66 -2.41 -6.80 9.42
C ARG A 66 -2.45 -8.30 9.12
N ARG A 67 -2.93 -8.70 7.93
CA ARG A 67 -2.96 -10.11 7.50
C ARG A 67 -1.57 -10.74 7.45
N CYS A 68 -0.54 -9.95 7.15
CA CYS A 68 0.85 -10.39 7.15
C CYS A 68 1.49 -10.45 8.55
N GLY A 69 0.79 -10.01 9.60
CA GLY A 69 1.24 -10.15 11.00
C GLY A 69 1.66 -8.85 11.69
N ALA A 70 1.34 -7.67 11.14
CA ALA A 70 1.60 -6.41 11.84
C ALA A 70 0.70 -6.25 13.09
N ASP A 71 1.31 -6.08 14.27
CA ASP A 71 0.62 -5.82 15.54
C ASP A 71 0.27 -4.33 15.71
N GLU A 72 1.08 -3.45 15.14
CA GLU A 72 0.96 -2.01 15.21
C GLU A 72 1.21 -1.37 13.85
N LEU A 73 0.31 -0.49 13.44
CA LEU A 73 0.41 0.27 12.21
C LEU A 73 0.45 1.76 12.55
N VAL A 74 1.47 2.44 12.08
CA VAL A 74 1.62 3.89 12.18
C VAL A 74 1.56 4.47 10.77
N VAL A 75 0.75 5.51 10.56
CA VAL A 75 0.58 6.16 9.26
C VAL A 75 1.09 7.59 9.35
N GLY A 76 1.86 8.04 8.35
CA GLY A 76 2.40 9.40 8.29
C GLY A 76 2.81 9.85 6.90
#